data_AF-A0A4V3T1L2-F1
#
_entry.id   AF-A0A4V3T1L2-F1
#
_cell.length_a   1.000
_cell.length_b   1.000
_cell.length_c   1.000
_cell.angle_alpha   90.00
_cell.angle_beta   90.00
_cell.angle_gamma   90.00
#
_symmetry.space_group_name_H-M   'P 1'
#
loop_
_entity.id
_entity.type
_entity.pdbx_description
1 polymer ?
#
loop_
_entity_poly.entity_id
_entity_poly.type
_entity_poly.pdbx_seq_one_letter_code
_entity_poly.pdbx_strand_id
1 'polypeptide(L)'
;MSDSGEEPAAQSDEQVVERLVPVWLQEAQSHDSPASRGAAKDWEHRCLSAEAASELADWVTARVTETAFNEEEGPSRSGPARISVSDKAAVHRWLAAHGHRL
;
A
#
# COMPACT_ATOMS: atom_id res chain seq x y z
N MET A 1 -25.71 14.30 -27.32
CA MET A 1 -25.06 13.06 -26.87
C MET A 1 -23.56 13.30 -26.93
N SER A 2 -22.95 13.55 -25.78
CA SER A 2 -21.49 13.55 -25.63
C SER A 2 -21.23 12.86 -24.30
N ASP A 3 -21.18 11.55 -24.38
CA ASP A 3 -20.60 10.71 -23.34
C ASP A 3 -19.09 10.92 -23.47
N SER A 4 -18.58 11.95 -22.78
CA SER A 4 -17.15 12.04 -22.54
C SER A 4 -16.86 10.96 -21.50
N GLY A 5 -16.52 9.76 -21.99
CA GLY A 5 -15.95 8.71 -21.17
C GLY A 5 -14.66 9.24 -20.58
N GLU A 6 -14.78 9.81 -19.38
CA GLU A 6 -13.66 10.13 -18.52
C GLU A 6 -13.05 8.77 -18.15
N GLU A 7 -12.07 8.31 -18.94
CA GLU A 7 -11.23 7.20 -18.52
C GLU A 7 -10.73 7.56 -17.12
N PRO A 8 -10.99 6.73 -16.09
CA PRO A 8 -10.57 7.06 -14.74
C PRO A 8 -9.07 7.27 -14.78
N ALA A 9 -8.63 8.51 -14.53
CA ALA A 9 -7.22 8.86 -14.55
C ALA A 9 -6.47 7.82 -13.69
N ALA A 10 -5.47 7.18 -14.29
CA ALA A 10 -4.65 6.21 -13.57
C ALA A 10 -4.17 6.85 -12.27
N GLN A 11 -4.47 6.24 -11.13
CA GLN A 11 -4.05 6.77 -9.83
C GLN A 11 -2.53 6.94 -9.84
N SER A 12 -2.06 8.09 -9.35
CA SER A 12 -0.62 8.33 -9.22
C SER A 12 -0.02 7.40 -8.17
N ASP A 13 1.28 7.14 -8.27
CA ASP A 13 1.99 6.34 -7.26
C ASP A 13 1.82 6.92 -5.85
N GLU A 14 1.75 8.25 -5.74
CA GLU A 14 1.49 8.96 -4.48
C GLU A 14 0.08 8.70 -3.95
N GLN A 15 -0.96 8.73 -4.79
CA GLN A 15 -2.34 8.44 -4.38
C GLN A 15 -2.50 6.99 -3.89
N VAL A 16 -1.77 6.06 -4.50
CA VAL A 16 -1.75 4.66 -4.04
C VAL A 16 -1.14 4.57 -2.65
N VAL A 17 0.03 5.19 -2.42
CA VAL A 17 0.70 5.17 -1.12
C VAL A 17 -0.13 5.88 -0.05
N GLU A 18 -0.75 7.01 -0.38
CA GLU A 18 -1.69 7.73 0.50
C GLU A 18 -2.83 6.86 1.01
N ARG A 19 -3.37 6.02 0.13
CA ARG A 19 -4.44 5.09 0.47
C ARG A 19 -3.95 3.93 1.33
N LEU A 20 -2.73 3.45 1.09
CA LEU A 20 -2.24 2.20 1.68
C LEU A 20 -1.47 2.38 2.99
N VAL A 21 -0.70 3.45 3.16
CA VAL A 21 0.10 3.68 4.37
C VAL A 21 -0.75 3.73 5.64
N PRO A 22 -1.90 4.44 5.69
CA PRO A 22 -2.74 4.42 6.89
C PRO A 22 -3.27 3.03 7.24
N VAL A 23 -3.60 2.22 6.22
CA VAL A 23 -4.10 0.85 6.40
C VAL A 23 -2.99 -0.04 6.95
N TRP A 24 -1.80 0.03 6.35
CA TRP A 24 -0.61 -0.66 6.85
C TRP A 24 -0.29 -0.26 8.29
N LEU A 25 -0.30 1.04 8.61
CA LEU A 25 -0.01 1.54 9.96
C LEU A 25 -1.00 1.00 11.00
N GLN A 26 -2.29 0.93 10.67
CA GLN A 26 -3.32 0.39 11.56
C GLN A 26 -3.08 -1.10 11.85
N GLU A 27 -2.71 -1.87 10.82
CA GLU A 27 -2.42 -3.29 10.97
C GLU A 27 -1.10 -3.55 11.70
N ALA A 28 -0.05 -2.79 11.37
CA ALA A 28 1.25 -2.89 12.00
C ALA A 28 1.16 -2.55 13.51
N GLN A 29 0.36 -1.55 13.89
CA GLN A 29 0.04 -1.26 15.30
C GLN A 29 -0.71 -2.41 15.98
N SER A 30 -1.65 -3.06 15.29
CA SER A 30 -2.41 -4.19 15.85
C SER A 30 -1.54 -5.42 16.11
N HIS A 31 -0.39 -5.51 15.44
CA HIS A 31 0.60 -6.59 15.60
C HIS A 31 1.83 -6.18 16.42
N ASP A 32 1.80 -5.00 17.08
CA ASP A 32 2.91 -4.44 17.87
C ASP A 32 4.25 -4.32 17.09
N SER A 33 4.17 -4.12 15.76
CA SER A 33 5.36 -3.99 14.91
C SER A 33 6.25 -2.82 15.38
N PRO A 34 7.56 -3.04 15.56
CA PRO A 34 8.52 -1.97 15.85
C PRO A 34 8.52 -0.84 14.81
N ALA A 35 8.44 -1.13 13.52
CA ALA A 35 8.49 -0.08 12.51
C ALA A 35 7.25 0.83 12.52
N SER A 36 6.11 0.34 13.03
CA SER A 36 4.94 1.19 13.25
C SER A 36 5.20 2.31 14.27
N ARG A 37 6.14 2.09 15.21
CA ARG A 37 6.51 3.05 16.25
C ARG A 37 7.37 4.15 15.66
N GLY A 38 6.73 5.19 15.14
CA GLY A 38 7.38 6.36 14.55
C GLY A 38 6.98 6.59 13.10
N ALA A 39 6.66 5.53 12.35
CA ALA A 39 6.22 5.64 10.97
C ALA A 39 4.97 6.52 10.80
N ALA A 40 4.05 6.54 11.77
CA ALA A 40 2.91 7.46 11.73
C ALA A 40 3.33 8.95 11.76
N LYS A 41 4.37 9.29 12.54
CA LYS A 41 4.90 10.66 12.62
C LYS A 41 5.74 11.00 11.39
N ASP A 42 6.55 10.07 10.91
CA ASP A 42 7.32 10.26 9.68
C ASP A 42 6.37 10.47 8.49
N TRP A 43 5.25 9.74 8.48
CA TRP A 43 4.24 9.86 7.44
C TRP A 43 3.54 11.22 7.41
N GLU A 44 3.42 11.93 8.55
CA GLU A 44 2.94 13.32 8.57
C GLU A 44 3.84 14.25 7.74
N HIS A 45 5.12 13.90 7.59
CA HIS A 45 6.10 14.58 6.75
C HIS A 45 6.27 13.93 5.37
N ARG A 46 5.40 12.99 5.01
CA ARG A 46 5.41 12.25 3.73
C ARG A 46 6.72 11.49 3.51
N CYS A 47 7.35 11.07 4.61
CA CYS A 47 8.54 10.24 4.57
C CYS A 47 8.30 8.94 5.35
N LEU A 48 9.13 7.95 5.07
CA LEU A 48 9.20 6.72 5.84
C LEU A 48 10.67 6.46 6.20
N SER A 49 10.91 5.89 7.36
CA SER A 49 12.21 5.32 7.68
C SER A 49 12.52 4.14 6.75
N ALA A 50 13.80 3.75 6.62
CA ALA A 50 14.16 2.59 5.81
C ALA A 50 13.51 1.28 6.31
N GLU A 51 13.33 1.15 7.62
CA GLU A 51 12.67 0.01 8.25
C GLU A 51 11.17 0.00 7.90
N ALA A 52 10.49 1.15 8.03
CA ALA A 52 9.09 1.32 7.66
C ALA A 52 8.86 1.07 6.16
N ALA A 53 9.77 1.53 5.30
CA ALA A 53 9.74 1.28 3.87
C ALA A 53 9.82 -0.22 3.53
N SER A 54 10.72 -0.95 4.19
CA SER A 54 10.86 -2.40 4.00
C SER A 54 9.60 -3.14 4.45
N GLU A 55 9.09 -2.83 5.63
CA GLU A 55 7.87 -3.47 6.15
C GLU A 55 6.65 -3.17 5.28
N LEU A 56 6.53 -1.95 4.75
CA LEU A 56 5.46 -1.60 3.81
C LEU A 56 5.55 -2.44 2.53
N ALA A 57 6.76 -2.64 1.99
CA ALA A 57 6.99 -3.45 0.78
C ALA A 57 6.65 -4.94 1.01
N ASP A 58 7.02 -5.46 2.17
CA ASP A 58 6.68 -6.83 2.59
C ASP A 58 5.17 -6.99 2.77
N TRP A 59 4.53 -6.02 3.44
CA TRP A 59 3.09 -6.01 3.68
C TRP A 59 2.28 -5.99 2.38
N VAL A 60 2.62 -5.12 1.41
CA VAL A 60 1.91 -5.12 0.11
C VAL A 60 2.15 -6.41 -0.67
N THR A 61 3.34 -7.01 -0.55
CA THR A 61 3.65 -8.28 -1.21
C THR A 61 2.83 -9.44 -0.63
N ALA A 62 2.72 -9.52 0.69
CA ALA A 62 1.87 -10.50 1.36
C ALA A 62 0.41 -10.34 0.94
N ARG A 63 -0.10 -9.11 0.94
CA ARG A 63 -1.51 -8.82 0.62
C ARG A 63 -1.90 -9.08 -0.84
N VAL A 64 -1.02 -8.78 -1.80
CA VAL A 64 -1.25 -9.14 -3.21
C VAL A 64 -1.35 -10.66 -3.38
N THR A 65 -0.59 -11.42 -2.61
CA THR A 65 -0.63 -12.89 -2.66
C THR A 65 -1.92 -13.42 -2.04
N GLU A 66 -2.35 -12.86 -0.91
CA GLU A 66 -3.63 -13.19 -0.27
C GLU A 66 -4.84 -12.85 -1.16
N THR A 67 -4.81 -11.72 -1.88
CA THR A 67 -5.89 -11.33 -2.78
C THR A 67 -5.92 -12.18 -4.04
N ALA A 68 -4.77 -12.49 -4.64
CA ALA A 68 -4.70 -13.37 -5.82
C ALA A 68 -5.18 -14.80 -5.51
N PHE A 69 -4.92 -15.29 -4.29
CA PHE A 69 -5.39 -16.61 -3.87
C PHE A 69 -6.89 -16.64 -3.53
N ASN A 70 -7.42 -15.57 -2.93
CA ASN A 70 -8.84 -15.47 -2.58
C ASN A 70 -9.76 -15.15 -3.77
N GLU A 71 -9.22 -14.84 -4.95
CA GLU A 71 -10.03 -14.68 -6.18
C GLU A 71 -10.58 -16.03 -6.70
N GLU A 72 -9.96 -17.16 -6.34
CA GLU A 72 -10.40 -18.50 -6.76
C GLU A 72 -11.22 -19.27 -5.71
N GLU A 73 -11.24 -18.84 -4.43
CA GLU A 73 -11.85 -19.62 -3.35
C GLU A 73 -12.63 -18.75 -2.33
N GLY A 74 -13.96 -18.66 -2.48
CA GLY A 74 -14.87 -18.22 -1.41
C GLY A 74 -14.93 -16.72 -1.10
N PRO A 75 -15.86 -16.29 -0.21
CA PRO A 75 -16.22 -14.88 -0.05
C PRO A 75 -15.02 -14.05 0.39
N SER A 76 -14.75 -12.98 -0.37
CA SER A 76 -13.69 -12.01 -0.16
C SER A 76 -13.46 -11.76 1.32
N ARG A 77 -12.31 -12.17 1.87
CA ARG A 77 -11.89 -11.70 3.19
C ARG A 77 -11.87 -10.17 3.11
N SER A 78 -12.80 -9.53 3.81
CA SER A 78 -12.86 -8.09 4.02
C SER A 78 -11.66 -7.63 4.85
N GLY A 79 -10.46 -7.73 4.28
CA GLY A 79 -9.34 -6.90 4.67
C GLY A 79 -9.65 -5.45 4.25
N PRO A 80 -9.21 -4.45 5.03
CA PRO A 80 -9.58 -3.05 4.82
C PRO A 80 -9.18 -2.44 3.46
N ALA A 81 -8.31 -3.12 2.69
CA ALA A 81 -8.03 -2.74 1.31
C ALA A 81 -7.74 -3.98 0.43
N ARG A 82 -8.44 -4.11 -0.71
CA ARG A 82 -7.98 -4.95 -1.83
C ARG A 82 -6.72 -4.30 -2.40
N ILE A 83 -5.61 -5.02 -2.38
CA ILE A 83 -4.34 -4.57 -2.97
C ILE A 83 -4.12 -5.36 -4.25
N SER A 84 -3.95 -4.62 -5.35
CA SER A 84 -3.66 -5.18 -6.68
C SER A 84 -2.16 -5.28 -6.94
N VAL A 85 -1.76 -6.05 -7.95
CA VAL A 85 -0.36 -6.08 -8.44
C VAL A 85 0.10 -4.67 -8.86
N SER A 86 -0.79 -3.87 -9.46
CA SER A 86 -0.52 -2.49 -9.83
C SER A 86 -0.25 -1.59 -8.62
N ASP A 87 -0.99 -1.80 -7.52
CA ASP A 87 -0.76 -1.06 -6.27
C ASP A 87 0.61 -1.37 -5.67
N LYS A 88 0.98 -2.65 -5.62
CA LYS A 88 2.34 -3.06 -5.19
C LYS A 88 3.41 -2.39 -6.05
N ALA A 89 3.25 -2.41 -7.37
CA ALA A 89 4.21 -1.79 -8.28
C ALA A 89 4.33 -0.27 -8.06
N ALA A 90 3.21 0.42 -7.81
CA ALA A 90 3.18 1.84 -7.48
C ALA A 90 3.91 2.15 -6.16
N VAL A 91 3.67 1.35 -5.11
CA VAL A 91 4.38 1.49 -3.83
C VAL A 91 5.89 1.30 -4.01
N HIS A 92 6.32 0.29 -4.76
CA HIS A 92 7.74 0.05 -5.01
C HIS A 92 8.40 1.21 -5.79
N ARG A 93 7.72 1.77 -6.80
CA ARG A 93 8.21 2.95 -7.52
C ARG A 93 8.30 4.18 -6.64
N TRP A 94 7.29 4.43 -5.81
CA TRP A 94 7.30 5.55 -4.87
C TRP A 94 8.45 5.43 -3.86
N LEU A 95 8.66 4.24 -3.28
CA LEU A 95 9.75 3.97 -2.34
C LEU A 95 11.13 4.19 -3.00
N ALA A 96 11.32 3.72 -4.24
CA ALA A 96 12.54 3.94 -4.99
C ALA A 96 12.79 5.43 -5.29
N ALA A 97 11.74 6.19 -5.62
CA ALA A 97 11.82 7.64 -5.83
C ALA A 97 12.21 8.41 -4.56
N HIS A 98 11.89 7.86 -3.38
CA HIS A 98 12.27 8.40 -2.07
C HIS A 98 13.63 7.87 -1.56
N GLY A 99 14.35 7.11 -2.39
CA GLY A 99 15.71 6.63 -2.09
C GLY A 99 15.77 5.32 -1.32
N HIS A 100 14.64 4.64 -1.11
CA HIS A 100 14.63 3.32 -0.49
C HIS A 100 14.98 2.25 -1.53
N ARG A 101 15.97 1.40 -1.20
CA ARG A 101 16.27 0.20 -1.99
C ARG A 101 15.56 -0.98 -1.36
N LEU A 102 14.62 -1.55 -2.10
CA LEU A 102 13.85 -2.75 -1.74
C LEU A 102 14.56 -4.00 -2.25
#